data_AF-A0A7J4VRA9-F1
#
_entry.id   AF-A0A7J4VRA9-F1
#
_cell.length_a   1.000
_cell.length_b   1.000
_cell.length_c   1.000
_cell.angle_alpha   90.00
_cell.angle_beta   90.00
_cell.angle_gamma   90.00
#
_symmetry.space_group_name_H-M   'P 1'
#
loop_
_entity.id
_entity.type
_entity.pdbx_description
1 polymer ?
#
loop_
_entity_poly.entity_id
_entity_poly.type
_entity_poly.pdbx_seq_one_letter_code
_entity_poly.pdbx_strand_id
1 'polypeptide(L)'
;MERLERDAPFPVQIQGRWTDVEDPNSELVVQGSEIICFGETVSYDYKLVDTVDGALTVSLKIDDHTAEDTFQRANITELVITPEGEFHAYNVKFASQFERAVS
;
A
#
# COMPACT_ATOMS: atom_id res chain seq x y z
N MET A 1 -14.63 -7.10 0.05
CA MET A 1 -13.71 -6.28 -0.77
C MET A 1 -14.47 -5.51 -1.82
N GLU A 2 -14.45 -4.19 -1.72
CA GLU A 2 -14.93 -3.24 -2.73
C GLU A 2 -13.81 -2.97 -3.75
N ARG A 3 -14.09 -3.09 -5.06
CA ARG A 3 -13.15 -2.69 -6.11
C ARG A 3 -13.29 -1.20 -6.38
N LEU A 4 -12.17 -0.48 -6.34
CA LEU A 4 -12.05 0.91 -6.75
C LEU A 4 -11.04 1.02 -7.90
N GLU A 5 -11.40 1.76 -8.94
CA GLU A 5 -10.52 1.99 -10.09
C GLU A 5 -9.33 2.89 -9.72
N ARG A 6 -8.33 2.99 -10.62
CA ARG A 6 -7.06 3.69 -10.36
C ARG A 6 -7.22 5.12 -9.88
N ASP A 7 -8.20 5.86 -10.40
CA ASP A 7 -8.42 7.28 -10.15
C ASP A 7 -9.06 7.58 -8.80
N ALA A 8 -9.85 6.64 -8.26
CA ALA A 8 -10.47 6.79 -6.95
C ALA A 8 -9.39 6.96 -5.85
N PRO A 9 -9.57 7.85 -4.86
CA PRO A 9 -8.58 8.02 -3.81
C PRO A 9 -8.51 6.78 -2.90
N PHE A 10 -7.35 6.57 -2.28
CA PHE A 10 -7.20 5.64 -1.17
C PHE A 10 -7.94 6.13 0.08
N PRO A 11 -8.33 5.21 1.00
CA PRO A 11 -8.91 5.58 2.29
C PRO A 11 -8.07 6.61 3.04
N VAL A 12 -8.74 7.55 3.71
CA VAL A 12 -8.10 8.68 4.40
C VAL A 12 -7.06 8.23 5.44
N GLN A 13 -7.26 7.06 6.04
CA GLN A 13 -6.40 6.49 7.07
C GLN A 13 -4.99 6.21 6.55
N ILE A 14 -4.84 5.78 5.29
CA ILE A 14 -3.54 5.47 4.68
C ILE A 14 -2.89 6.66 3.98
N GLN A 15 -3.63 7.76 3.76
CA GLN A 15 -3.11 8.97 3.12
C GLN A 15 -2.00 9.61 3.95
N GLY A 16 -0.94 10.10 3.30
CA GLY A 16 0.14 10.90 3.89
C GLY A 16 1.52 10.29 3.69
N ARG A 17 2.50 10.83 4.40
CA ARG A 17 3.89 10.36 4.39
C ARG A 17 4.17 9.51 5.63
N TRP A 18 4.83 8.39 5.40
CA TRP A 18 5.15 7.38 6.37
C TRP A 18 6.61 6.98 6.22
N THR A 19 7.23 6.58 7.33
CA THR A 19 8.64 6.22 7.39
C THR A 19 8.74 4.79 7.90
N ASP A 20 9.60 4.00 7.29
CA ASP A 20 9.85 2.62 7.73
C ASP A 20 10.47 2.63 9.14
N VAL A 21 9.98 1.74 10.00
CA VAL A 21 10.39 1.66 11.42
C VAL A 21 11.82 1.13 11.55
N GLU A 22 12.27 0.27 10.64
CA GLU A 22 13.62 -0.31 10.65
C GLU A 22 14.63 0.54 9.88
N ASP A 23 14.20 1.27 8.84
CA ASP A 23 15.03 2.23 8.10
C ASP A 23 14.33 3.60 7.94
N PRO A 24 14.66 4.58 8.80
CA PRO A 24 14.07 5.92 8.76
C PRO A 24 14.33 6.74 7.48
N ASN A 25 15.21 6.28 6.57
CA ASN A 25 15.40 6.93 5.26
C ASN A 25 14.48 6.35 4.18
N SER A 26 13.82 5.23 4.49
CA SER A 26 12.90 4.54 3.60
C SER A 26 11.48 5.02 3.86
N GLU A 27 10.80 5.44 2.80
CA GLU A 27 9.51 6.13 2.90
C GLU A 27 8.42 5.45 2.08
N LEU A 28 7.20 5.60 2.59
CA LEU A 28 5.98 5.32 1.87
C LEU A 28 5.13 6.59 1.85
N VAL A 29 4.82 7.08 0.65
CA VAL A 29 3.97 8.25 0.45
C VAL A 29 2.72 7.80 -0.28
N VAL A 30 1.55 8.05 0.33
CA VAL A 30 0.24 7.82 -0.27
C VAL A 30 -0.45 9.16 -0.44
N GLN A 31 -0.77 9.56 -1.67
CA GLN A 31 -1.42 10.84 -1.94
C GLN A 31 -2.51 10.68 -3.00
N GLY A 32 -3.76 10.81 -2.59
CA GLY A 32 -4.91 10.55 -3.46
C GLY A 32 -4.92 9.09 -3.86
N SER A 33 -4.61 8.79 -5.11
CA SER A 33 -4.41 7.44 -5.65
C SER A 33 -2.96 7.10 -5.99
N GLU A 34 -2.02 8.00 -5.73
CA GLU A 34 -0.61 7.72 -6.00
C GLU A 34 0.06 7.09 -4.79
N ILE A 35 0.97 6.14 -5.05
CA ILE A 35 1.86 5.58 -4.04
C ILE A 35 3.30 5.66 -4.55
N ILE A 36 4.17 6.19 -3.69
CA ILE A 36 5.62 6.11 -3.84
C ILE A 36 6.15 5.29 -2.66
N CYS A 37 6.81 4.17 -2.93
CA CYS A 37 7.39 3.29 -1.93
C CYS A 37 8.88 3.16 -2.21
N PHE A 38 9.72 3.48 -1.22
CA PHE A 38 11.19 3.46 -1.33
C PHE A 38 11.74 4.27 -2.53
N GLY A 39 11.08 5.39 -2.84
CA GLY A 39 11.41 6.26 -3.97
C GLY A 39 10.89 5.79 -5.33
N GLU A 40 10.24 4.62 -5.42
CA GLU A 40 9.66 4.10 -6.66
C GLU A 40 8.14 4.27 -6.69
N THR A 41 7.60 4.62 -7.85
CA THR A 41 6.15 4.72 -8.04
C THR A 41 5.55 3.34 -8.21
N VAL A 42 4.49 3.05 -7.45
CA VAL A 42 3.78 1.77 -7.52
C VAL A 42 2.76 1.82 -8.65
N SER A 43 2.96 0.97 -9.66
CA SER A 43 2.09 0.92 -10.84
C SER A 43 1.05 -0.19 -10.72
N TYR A 44 -0.21 0.18 -10.59
CA TYR A 44 -1.35 -0.74 -10.46
C TYR A 44 -2.57 -0.19 -11.24
N ASP A 45 -3.52 -1.05 -11.59
CA ASP A 45 -4.71 -0.69 -12.39
C ASP A 45 -5.95 -0.48 -11.51
N TYR A 46 -6.09 -1.26 -10.44
CA TYR A 46 -7.20 -1.11 -9.50
C TYR A 46 -6.81 -1.55 -8.10
N LYS A 47 -7.66 -1.20 -7.13
CA LYS A 47 -7.48 -1.57 -5.73
C LYS A 47 -8.72 -2.24 -5.18
N LEU A 48 -8.52 -3.20 -4.29
CA LEU A 48 -9.58 -3.84 -3.51
C LEU A 48 -9.47 -3.34 -2.07
N VAL A 49 -10.53 -2.77 -1.53
CA VAL A 49 -10.57 -2.24 -0.17
C VAL A 49 -11.50 -3.10 0.68
N ASP A 50 -11.07 -3.48 1.87
CA ASP A 50 -11.92 -4.16 2.85
C ASP A 50 -11.57 -3.80 4.28
N THR A 51 -12.45 -4.17 5.19
CA THR A 51 -12.12 -4.25 6.61
C THR A 51 -12.29 -5.68 7.08
N VAL A 52 -11.19 -6.35 7.39
CA VAL A 52 -11.16 -7.76 7.83
C VAL A 52 -10.68 -7.78 9.28
N ASP A 53 -11.51 -8.32 10.18
CA ASP A 53 -11.22 -8.40 11.62
C ASP A 53 -10.76 -7.06 12.24
N GLY A 54 -11.31 -5.95 11.75
CA GLY A 54 -10.98 -4.59 12.20
C GLY A 54 -9.76 -3.96 11.54
N ALA A 55 -8.98 -4.71 10.76
CA ALA A 55 -7.88 -4.19 9.96
C ALA A 55 -8.41 -3.63 8.64
N LEU A 56 -7.99 -2.41 8.27
CA LEU A 56 -8.22 -1.88 6.93
C LEU A 56 -7.19 -2.49 5.98
N THR A 57 -7.66 -3.23 4.99
CA THR A 57 -6.81 -3.89 3.98
C THR A 57 -7.06 -3.27 2.61
N VAL A 58 -5.99 -2.93 1.91
CA VAL A 58 -6.02 -2.48 0.52
C VAL A 58 -5.08 -3.33 -0.32
N SER A 59 -5.65 -4.10 -1.23
CA SER A 59 -4.93 -4.93 -2.19
C SER A 59 -4.78 -4.20 -3.51
N LEU A 60 -3.57 -4.09 -4.03
CA LEU A 60 -3.28 -3.51 -5.34
C LEU A 60 -3.23 -4.61 -6.39
N LYS A 61 -3.80 -4.35 -7.57
CA LYS A 61 -3.94 -5.33 -8.64
C LYS A 61 -3.75 -4.70 -10.01
N ILE A 62 -3.46 -5.56 -10.98
CA ILE A 62 -3.42 -5.23 -12.41
C ILE A 62 -4.46 -6.06 -13.15
N ASP A 63 -4.96 -5.53 -14.27
CA ASP A 63 -5.91 -6.24 -15.13
C ASP A 63 -5.20 -7.30 -16.00
N ASP A 64 -3.92 -7.13 -16.32
CA ASP A 64 -3.12 -8.13 -17.04
C ASP A 64 -2.64 -9.26 -16.12
N HIS A 65 -3.46 -10.30 -16.00
CA HIS A 65 -3.14 -11.50 -15.23
C HIS A 65 -1.87 -12.23 -15.68
N THR A 66 -1.38 -12.02 -16.91
CA THR A 66 -0.14 -12.67 -17.37
C THR A 66 1.11 -12.02 -16.77
N ALA A 67 1.00 -10.77 -16.33
CA ALA A 67 2.05 -10.01 -15.69
C ALA A 67 2.02 -10.09 -14.14
N GLU A 68 1.07 -10.82 -13.55
CA GLU A 68 0.80 -10.84 -12.11
C GLU A 68 2.05 -11.23 -11.27
N ASP A 69 2.80 -12.28 -11.62
CA ASP A 69 4.02 -12.67 -10.87
C ASP A 69 5.09 -11.57 -10.93
N THR A 70 5.23 -10.91 -12.09
CA THR A 70 6.18 -9.80 -12.23
C THR A 70 5.75 -8.62 -11.37
N PHE A 71 4.45 -8.28 -11.40
CA PHE A 71 3.88 -7.23 -10.57
C PHE A 71 4.08 -7.49 -9.08
N GLN A 72 3.72 -8.69 -8.60
CA GLN A 72 3.84 -9.10 -7.20
C GLN A 72 5.28 -9.08 -6.68
N ARG A 73 6.26 -9.30 -7.55
CA ARG A 73 7.70 -9.29 -7.19
C ARG A 73 8.32 -7.90 -7.22
N ALA A 74 7.75 -6.97 -7.97
CA ALA A 74 8.31 -5.64 -8.19
C ALA A 74 7.64 -4.58 -7.32
N ASN A 75 6.35 -4.73 -7.02
CA ASN A 75 5.54 -3.73 -6.35
C ASN A 75 5.09 -4.22 -4.97
N ILE A 76 4.72 -3.29 -4.10
CA ILE A 76 3.84 -3.61 -2.99
C ILE A 76 2.49 -4.08 -3.54
N THR A 77 1.88 -5.07 -2.90
CA THR A 77 0.59 -5.60 -3.33
C THR A 77 -0.49 -5.47 -2.27
N GLU A 78 -0.10 -5.24 -1.02
CA GLU A 78 -1.02 -5.09 0.09
C GLU A 78 -0.56 -3.97 1.02
N LEU A 79 -1.54 -3.22 1.49
CA LEU A 79 -1.42 -2.14 2.46
C LEU A 79 -2.42 -2.42 3.58
N VAL A 80 -1.96 -2.52 4.82
CA VAL A 80 -2.79 -2.91 5.96
C VAL A 80 -2.60 -1.94 7.11
N ILE A 81 -3.69 -1.31 7.57
CA ILE A 81 -3.71 -0.67 8.89
C ILE A 81 -4.35 -1.64 9.87
N THR A 82 -3.58 -2.07 10.88
CA THR A 82 -4.08 -2.97 11.94
C THR A 82 -5.12 -2.27 12.81
N PRO A 83 -5.93 -3.01 13.57
CA PRO A 83 -6.85 -2.40 14.55
C PRO A 83 -6.14 -1.49 15.57
N GLU A 84 -4.87 -1.77 15.86
CA GLU A 84 -4.00 -1.00 16.76
C GLU A 84 -3.44 0.28 16.11
N GLY A 85 -3.63 0.45 14.79
CA GLY A 85 -3.21 1.63 14.03
C GLY A 85 -1.82 1.52 13.41
N GLU A 86 -1.20 0.34 13.41
CA GLU A 86 0.09 0.11 12.75
C GLU A 86 -0.13 -0.01 11.24
N PHE A 87 0.74 0.62 10.45
CA PHE A 87 0.65 0.58 9.00
C PHE A 87 1.69 -0.37 8.43
N HIS A 88 1.27 -1.35 7.66
CA HIS A 88 2.12 -2.36 7.04
C HIS A 88 1.96 -2.31 5.52
N ALA A 89 3.07 -2.42 4.79
CA ALA A 89 3.06 -2.68 3.35
C ALA A 89 3.88 -3.93 3.05
N TYR A 90 3.38 -4.79 2.18
CA TYR A 90 4.10 -6.02 1.84
C TYR A 90 3.88 -6.49 0.40
N ASN A 91 4.80 -7.34 -0.04
CA ASN A 91 4.72 -8.12 -1.26
C ASN A 91 5.31 -9.51 -1.04
N VAL A 92 5.57 -10.26 -2.11
CA VAL A 92 6.10 -11.64 -2.00
C VAL A 92 7.56 -11.71 -1.52
N LYS A 93 8.27 -10.58 -1.43
CA LYS A 93 9.69 -10.50 -1.05
C LYS A 93 9.91 -9.87 0.32
N PHE A 94 9.06 -8.94 0.74
CA PHE A 94 9.26 -8.20 1.99
C PHE A 94 7.94 -7.82 2.64
N ALA A 95 8.02 -7.50 3.92
CA ALA A 95 7.00 -6.81 4.69
C ALA A 95 7.68 -5.71 5.51
N SER A 96 7.13 -4.51 5.47
CA SER A 96 7.63 -3.33 6.17
C SER A 96 6.52 -2.73 7.02
N GLN A 97 6.89 -2.34 8.23
CA GLN A 97 6.04 -1.55 9.11
C GLN A 97 6.45 -0.08 9.00
N PHE A 98 5.45 0.80 8.91
CA PHE A 98 5.63 2.22 8.78
C PHE A 98 4.94 2.97 9.92
N GLU A 99 5.57 4.05 10.34
CA GLU A 99 5.00 5.03 11.25
C GLU A 99 4.77 6.37 10.54
N ARG A 100 3.86 7.18 11.08
CA ARG A 100 3.62 8.53 10.54
C ARG A 100 4.90 9.34 10.62
N ALA A 101 5.34 9.91 9.50
CA ALA A 101 6.50 10.80 9.50
C ALA A 101 6.21 12.01 10.41
N VAL A 102 7.06 12.22 11.42
CA VAL A 102 6.98 13.41 12.28
C VAL A 102 7.41 14.62 11.46
N SER A 103 6.57 15.66 11.44
CA SER A 103 6.81 16.91 10.70
C SER A 103 7.95 17.72 11.31
#